data_AF-A0A2P6W4P8-F1
#
_entry.id   AF-A0A2P6W4P8-F1
#
_cell.length_a   1.000
_cell.length_b   1.000
_cell.length_c   1.000
_cell.angle_alpha   90.00
_cell.angle_beta   90.00
_cell.angle_gamma   90.00
#
_symmetry.space_group_name_H-M   'P 1'
#
loop_
_entity.id
_entity.type
_entity.pdbx_description
1 polymer ?
#
loop_
_entity_poly.entity_id
_entity_poly.type
_entity_poly.pdbx_seq_one_letter_code
_entity_poly.pdbx_strand_id
1 'polypeptide(L)'
;MDLREIIEGDKEIDEEKFRENLKEADSDLNFMRKIEKENSKTGRELSGVPFVVKDAICTENVTTSAGSKVIENYEPVFDATVVKRLKNAGAVFYGKTNQDEFGFGTFSTNCAFGTPRNPHDKERVVGGSSGGAAAVVAAMDQPIVSLGESTGGSITNPAAYNGIIGITPTYGRVSRYGLVDYANSLDKIGILSNSVYGCAKGLEVIAGEDENDQTTSKKKVENYSDLEEKDDLKIGIPKQYLELDGLEEEVKENFEDSVRRLEKLGAEVEKVNMPLLSADTAVPAYYVLAMAETSTNLARFAGMRYGMEKNPEKFDDFNDYFSQIRSEGFGEEAKRRVLLGTYTRKAGYRDAYYIKAAEVRRKIINQFKEAFEKYDVLISPSMPNIAPRIEDAESMPPEEVYAMDTLTIGPNLAGIPMVSVPNGESKGMPTGLHIVGNHFEEKKVLDTAYTYTEGEEE
;
A
#
# COMPACT_ATOMS: atom_id res chain seq x y z
N MET A 1 -3.23 3.37 -23.41
CA MET A 1 -2.21 4.41 -23.65
C MET A 1 -1.15 4.19 -22.60
N ASP A 2 0.11 4.02 -22.98
CA ASP A 2 1.18 3.75 -22.02
C ASP A 2 1.72 5.08 -21.46
N LEU A 3 2.10 5.08 -20.17
CA LEU A 3 2.74 6.23 -19.53
C LEU A 3 4.04 6.61 -20.24
N ARG A 4 4.75 5.63 -20.82
CA ARG A 4 5.97 5.87 -21.60
C ARG A 4 5.74 6.81 -22.78
N GLU A 5 4.66 6.59 -23.54
CA GLU A 5 4.28 7.43 -24.70
C GLU A 5 3.98 8.88 -24.29
N ILE A 6 3.46 9.09 -23.06
CA ILE A 6 3.21 10.44 -22.52
C ILE A 6 4.53 11.13 -22.18
N ILE A 7 5.43 10.43 -21.49
CA ILE A 7 6.71 10.99 -21.04
C ILE A 7 7.64 11.28 -22.24
N GLU A 8 7.63 10.43 -23.26
CA GLU A 8 8.41 10.60 -24.49
C GLU A 8 7.83 11.71 -25.41
N GLY A 9 6.60 12.17 -25.14
CA GLY A 9 5.93 13.24 -25.88
C GLY A 9 5.23 12.79 -27.16
N ASP A 10 5.07 11.48 -27.36
CA ASP A 10 4.36 10.89 -28.50
C ASP A 10 2.85 11.06 -28.38
N LYS A 11 2.35 11.17 -27.14
CA LYS A 11 0.95 11.41 -26.82
C LYS A 11 0.84 12.46 -25.71
N GLU A 12 -0.28 13.17 -25.70
CA GLU A 12 -0.61 14.13 -24.65
C GLU A 12 -1.91 13.72 -23.96
N ILE A 13 -2.00 14.03 -22.66
CA ILE A 13 -3.22 13.84 -21.89
C ILE A 13 -4.09 15.08 -22.05
N ASP A 14 -5.28 14.89 -22.60
CA ASP A 14 -6.34 15.89 -22.55
C ASP A 14 -6.80 16.05 -21.09
N GLU A 15 -6.31 17.10 -20.44
CA GLU A 15 -6.52 17.33 -19.02
C GLU A 15 -7.99 17.62 -18.66
N GLU A 16 -8.76 18.20 -19.58
CA GLU A 16 -10.18 18.50 -19.37
C GLU A 16 -10.97 17.20 -19.43
N LYS A 17 -10.76 16.41 -20.48
CA LYS A 17 -11.38 15.09 -20.63
C LYS A 17 -10.99 14.13 -19.49
N PHE A 18 -9.72 14.12 -19.08
CA PHE A 18 -9.28 13.31 -17.95
C PHE A 18 -10.06 13.65 -16.68
N ARG A 19 -10.24 14.96 -16.42
CA ARG A 19 -10.96 15.42 -15.22
C ARG A 19 -12.46 15.09 -15.28
N GLU A 20 -13.07 15.16 -16.45
CA GLU A 20 -14.48 14.78 -16.64
C GLU A 20 -14.67 13.28 -16.40
N ASN A 21 -13.85 12.44 -17.04
CA ASN A 21 -13.87 10.99 -16.85
C ASN A 21 -13.64 10.61 -15.38
N LEU A 22 -12.70 11.27 -14.71
CA LEU A 22 -12.42 11.04 -13.29
C LEU A 22 -13.65 11.31 -12.41
N LYS A 23 -14.37 12.41 -12.67
CA LYS A 23 -15.59 12.75 -11.92
C LYS A 23 -16.73 11.79 -12.21
N GLU A 24 -16.89 11.40 -13.48
CA GLU A 24 -17.93 10.45 -13.88
C GLU A 24 -17.71 9.09 -13.22
N ALA A 25 -16.51 8.52 -13.33
CA ALA A 25 -16.17 7.25 -12.71
C ALA A 25 -16.27 7.30 -11.18
N ASP A 26 -15.80 8.38 -10.55
CA ASP A 26 -15.85 8.53 -9.08
C ASP A 26 -17.29 8.66 -8.56
N SER A 27 -18.20 9.28 -9.31
CA SER A 27 -19.60 9.43 -8.89
C SER A 27 -20.30 8.10 -8.64
N ASP A 28 -19.83 7.03 -9.30
CA ASP A 28 -20.33 5.67 -9.15
C ASP A 28 -19.50 4.80 -8.20
N LEU A 29 -18.19 5.08 -8.10
CA LEU A 29 -17.23 4.17 -7.46
C LEU A 29 -16.65 4.70 -6.13
N ASN A 30 -16.80 6.00 -5.82
CA ASN A 30 -16.40 6.63 -4.56
C ASN A 30 -14.91 6.39 -4.16
N PHE A 31 -14.02 6.32 -5.15
CA PHE A 31 -12.59 6.06 -4.94
C PHE A 31 -11.78 7.33 -4.65
N MET A 32 -12.33 8.52 -4.92
CA MET A 32 -11.77 9.81 -4.53
C MET A 32 -12.42 10.32 -3.25
N ARG A 33 -11.61 10.87 -2.35
CA ARG A 33 -12.11 11.75 -1.28
C ARG A 33 -12.37 13.14 -1.90
N LYS A 34 -11.39 13.68 -2.62
CA LYS A 34 -11.44 15.05 -3.13
C LYS A 34 -10.82 15.09 -4.51
N ILE A 35 -11.54 15.63 -5.48
CA ILE A 35 -11.02 15.92 -6.82
C ILE A 35 -10.63 17.40 -6.85
N GLU A 36 -9.34 17.66 -7.00
CA GLU A 36 -8.76 19.00 -7.01
C GLU A 36 -7.57 19.03 -7.95
N LYS A 37 -7.53 20.01 -8.85
CA LYS A 37 -6.43 20.15 -9.81
C LYS A 37 -5.47 21.21 -9.34
N GLU A 38 -4.20 20.84 -9.22
CA GLU A 38 -3.10 21.80 -9.10
C GLU A 38 -2.12 21.62 -10.25
N ASN A 39 -1.75 22.73 -10.89
CA ASN A 39 -0.80 22.71 -12.00
C ASN A 39 0.59 22.27 -11.50
N SER A 40 1.33 21.60 -12.38
CA SER A 40 2.69 21.14 -12.12
C SER A 40 3.68 22.31 -12.01
N LYS A 41 4.88 22.02 -11.48
CA LYS A 41 6.03 22.95 -11.51
C LYS A 41 6.88 22.71 -12.77
N THR A 42 7.95 23.47 -12.92
CA THR A 42 8.76 23.56 -14.17
C THR A 42 9.50 22.29 -14.62
N GLY A 43 9.36 21.16 -13.92
CA GLY A 43 10.00 19.89 -14.30
C GLY A 43 9.42 19.29 -15.56
N ARG A 44 10.19 18.39 -16.19
CA ARG A 44 9.78 17.73 -17.44
C ARG A 44 9.76 16.21 -17.40
N GLU A 45 10.28 15.60 -16.33
CA GLU A 45 10.45 14.15 -16.22
C GLU A 45 9.11 13.39 -16.21
N LEU A 46 8.07 14.00 -15.65
CA LEU A 46 6.69 13.51 -15.63
C LEU A 46 5.73 14.58 -16.16
N SER A 47 6.18 15.40 -17.12
CA SER A 47 5.39 16.52 -17.64
C SER A 47 4.01 16.06 -18.09
N GLY A 48 2.95 16.64 -17.53
CA GLY A 48 1.56 16.34 -17.91
C GLY A 48 1.03 15.00 -17.43
N VAL A 49 1.83 14.20 -16.71
CA VAL A 49 1.38 12.94 -16.11
C VAL A 49 0.43 13.23 -14.92
N PRO A 50 -0.82 12.72 -14.92
CA PRO A 50 -1.72 12.82 -13.79
C PRO A 50 -1.19 12.01 -12.62
N PHE A 51 -1.29 12.60 -11.42
CA PHE A 51 -1.13 11.84 -10.19
C PHE A 51 -2.20 12.16 -9.15
N VAL A 52 -2.53 11.14 -8.36
CA VAL A 52 -3.45 11.20 -7.22
C VAL A 52 -2.79 10.63 -5.98
N VAL A 53 -3.31 11.00 -4.82
CA VAL A 53 -2.58 10.82 -3.56
C VAL A 53 -3.49 10.19 -2.49
N LYS A 54 -3.11 9.04 -1.92
CA LYS A 54 -3.79 8.48 -0.73
C LYS A 54 -3.97 9.56 0.33
N ASP A 55 -5.17 9.67 0.88
CA ASP A 55 -5.54 10.82 1.71
C ASP A 55 -4.78 10.94 3.05
N ALA A 56 -3.93 9.97 3.40
CA ALA A 56 -3.04 10.02 4.56
C ALA A 56 -1.73 10.76 4.25
N ILE A 57 -1.47 11.07 2.99
CA ILE A 57 -0.28 11.79 2.54
C ILE A 57 -0.66 13.27 2.40
N CYS A 58 0.06 14.14 3.12
CA CYS A 58 -0.18 15.58 3.14
C CYS A 58 0.09 16.22 1.77
N THR A 59 -0.82 17.08 1.36
CA THR A 59 -0.68 17.98 0.22
C THR A 59 -0.95 19.40 0.71
N GLU A 60 -0.07 20.34 0.38
CA GLU A 60 -0.17 21.73 0.87
C GLU A 60 -1.50 22.36 0.44
N ASN A 61 -2.22 22.98 1.37
CA ASN A 61 -3.52 23.64 1.15
C ASN A 61 -4.64 22.73 0.60
N VAL A 62 -4.44 21.41 0.62
CA VAL A 62 -5.45 20.42 0.21
C VAL A 62 -5.75 19.53 1.41
N THR A 63 -7.04 19.47 1.78
CA THR A 63 -7.52 18.70 2.91
C THR A 63 -6.95 17.28 2.95
N THR A 64 -6.41 16.89 4.10
CA THR A 64 -5.79 15.58 4.34
C THR A 64 -6.39 15.02 5.62
N SER A 65 -7.30 14.05 5.49
CA SER A 65 -8.10 13.54 6.61
C SER A 65 -7.68 12.17 7.09
N ALA A 66 -6.74 11.51 6.41
CA ALA A 66 -6.38 10.13 6.66
C ALA A 66 -7.61 9.19 6.69
N GLY A 67 -8.68 9.50 5.95
CA GLY A 67 -9.93 8.73 5.99
C GLY A 67 -10.68 8.79 7.34
N SER A 68 -10.41 9.78 8.21
CA SER A 68 -10.97 9.89 9.56
C SER A 68 -11.73 11.20 9.79
N LYS A 69 -12.78 11.14 10.63
CA LYS A 69 -13.56 12.31 11.03
C LYS A 69 -12.80 13.22 12.00
N VAL A 70 -11.85 12.68 12.78
CA VAL A 70 -11.11 13.46 13.78
C VAL A 70 -10.22 14.54 13.16
N ILE A 71 -9.87 14.43 11.88
CA ILE A 71 -9.10 15.43 11.12
C ILE A 71 -9.73 15.72 9.75
N GLU A 72 -11.06 15.60 9.63
CA GLU A 72 -11.76 15.73 8.33
C GLU A 72 -11.51 17.06 7.60
N ASN A 73 -11.22 18.12 8.36
CA ASN A 73 -11.00 19.49 7.89
C ASN A 73 -9.54 19.93 8.04
N TYR A 74 -8.60 19.02 8.26
CA TYR A 74 -7.19 19.37 8.38
C TYR A 74 -6.61 19.76 7.01
N GLU A 75 -6.14 20.99 6.89
CA GLU A 75 -5.43 21.50 5.71
C GLU A 75 -3.93 21.65 6.05
N PRO A 76 -3.07 20.77 5.51
CA PRO A 76 -1.63 20.86 5.74
C PRO A 76 -1.03 22.14 5.17
N VAL A 77 -0.09 22.73 5.89
CA VAL A 77 0.70 23.90 5.44
C VAL A 77 2.00 23.50 4.72
N PHE A 78 2.09 22.24 4.27
CA PHE A 78 3.25 21.69 3.58
C PHE A 78 2.86 20.49 2.72
N ASP A 79 3.59 20.29 1.61
CA ASP A 79 3.55 19.06 0.83
C ASP A 79 4.39 17.97 1.53
N ALA A 80 3.89 16.74 1.55
CA ALA A 80 4.73 15.57 1.80
C ALA A 80 5.88 15.50 0.77
N THR A 81 7.02 14.93 1.15
CA THR A 81 8.21 14.90 0.28
C THR A 81 7.93 14.24 -1.07
N VAL A 82 7.14 13.16 -1.07
CA VAL A 82 6.74 12.44 -2.29
C VAL A 82 5.86 13.30 -3.21
N VAL A 83 4.93 14.08 -2.67
CA VAL A 83 4.07 15.00 -3.43
C VAL A 83 4.90 16.12 -4.02
N LYS A 84 5.80 16.71 -3.21
CA LYS A 84 6.74 17.75 -3.66
C LYS A 84 7.63 17.24 -4.80
N ARG A 85 8.14 16.01 -4.72
CA ARG A 85 8.96 15.37 -5.78
C ARG A 85 8.16 15.22 -7.08
N LEU A 86 6.94 14.67 -7.04
CA LEU A 86 6.09 14.54 -8.23
C LEU A 86 5.74 15.90 -8.86
N LYS A 87 5.30 16.88 -8.06
CA LYS A 87 5.03 18.25 -8.55
C LYS A 87 6.26 18.87 -9.21
N ASN A 88 7.44 18.69 -8.60
CA ASN A 88 8.71 19.18 -9.15
C ASN A 88 9.15 18.44 -10.42
N ALA A 89 8.74 17.19 -10.61
CA ALA A 89 9.02 16.41 -11.82
C ALA A 89 8.12 16.82 -13.01
N GLY A 90 7.10 17.66 -12.79
CA GLY A 90 6.18 18.11 -13.85
C GLY A 90 4.84 17.39 -13.87
N ALA A 91 4.60 16.47 -12.93
CA ALA A 91 3.33 15.76 -12.79
C ALA A 91 2.21 16.69 -12.28
N VAL A 92 0.98 16.45 -12.72
CA VAL A 92 -0.20 17.27 -12.43
C VAL A 92 -1.05 16.58 -11.36
N PHE A 93 -1.34 17.27 -10.27
CA PHE A 93 -2.12 16.72 -9.16
C PHE A 93 -3.62 16.77 -9.47
N TYR A 94 -4.34 15.68 -9.22
CA TYR A 94 -5.79 15.57 -9.48
C TYR A 94 -6.66 15.28 -8.26
N GLY A 95 -6.05 15.03 -7.09
CA GLY A 95 -6.83 14.93 -5.86
C GLY A 95 -6.34 13.88 -4.87
N LYS A 96 -7.16 13.70 -3.84
CA LYS A 96 -6.95 12.76 -2.73
C LYS A 96 -7.85 11.54 -2.89
N THR A 97 -7.28 10.35 -2.78
CA THR A 97 -8.03 9.09 -2.92
C THR A 97 -8.59 8.63 -1.57
N ASN A 98 -9.73 7.95 -1.60
CA ASN A 98 -10.38 7.36 -0.44
C ASN A 98 -9.56 6.18 0.12
N GLN A 99 -9.76 5.85 1.39
CA GLN A 99 -9.00 4.83 2.13
C GLN A 99 -9.68 4.44 3.45
N ASP A 100 -9.30 3.29 4.00
CA ASP A 100 -9.61 2.94 5.39
C ASP A 100 -9.07 4.01 6.36
N GLU A 101 -9.81 4.27 7.43
CA GLU A 101 -9.43 5.22 8.48
C GLU A 101 -8.01 4.94 9.02
N PHE A 102 -7.10 5.91 8.88
CA PHE A 102 -5.66 5.83 9.22
C PHE A 102 -4.90 4.65 8.59
N GLY A 103 -5.43 4.05 7.54
CA GLY A 103 -4.89 2.84 6.96
C GLY A 103 -5.36 1.55 7.64
N PHE A 104 -6.37 1.60 8.51
CA PHE A 104 -6.82 0.48 9.33
C PHE A 104 -7.90 -0.37 8.65
N GLY A 105 -7.46 -1.17 7.68
CA GLY A 105 -8.32 -2.14 7.05
C GLY A 105 -7.66 -2.85 5.88
N THR A 106 -8.31 -3.94 5.48
CA THR A 106 -7.86 -4.86 4.44
C THR A 106 -8.73 -4.74 3.18
N PHE A 107 -9.86 -4.05 3.27
CA PHE A 107 -10.90 -4.04 2.25
C PHE A 107 -11.41 -2.64 1.85
N SER A 108 -10.98 -1.56 2.52
CA SER A 108 -11.58 -0.23 2.38
C SER A 108 -13.07 -0.17 2.78
N THR A 109 -13.49 -0.99 3.75
CA THR A 109 -14.84 -0.94 4.34
C THR A 109 -14.88 -0.08 5.61
N ASN A 110 -13.74 0.31 6.19
CA ASN A 110 -13.65 1.20 7.35
C ASN A 110 -13.44 2.67 6.93
N CYS A 111 -13.94 3.09 5.77
CA CYS A 111 -13.77 4.45 5.24
C CYS A 111 -14.77 5.41 5.89
N ALA A 112 -14.32 6.50 6.51
CA ALA A 112 -15.24 7.50 7.10
C ALA A 112 -16.11 8.25 6.06
N PHE A 113 -15.71 8.23 4.79
CA PHE A 113 -16.32 8.97 3.69
C PHE A 113 -17.01 8.04 2.66
N GLY A 114 -17.41 6.86 3.10
CA GLY A 114 -18.11 5.86 2.28
C GLY A 114 -17.17 4.85 1.63
N THR A 115 -17.67 3.63 1.42
CA THR A 115 -16.92 2.50 0.89
C THR A 115 -16.70 2.65 -0.62
N PRO A 116 -15.44 2.71 -1.12
CA PRO A 116 -15.14 2.63 -2.55
C PRO A 116 -15.52 1.26 -3.13
N ARG A 117 -15.94 1.26 -4.40
CA ARG A 117 -16.42 0.06 -5.12
C ARG A 117 -15.45 -0.36 -6.21
N ASN A 118 -15.33 -1.67 -6.42
CA ASN A 118 -14.40 -2.21 -7.41
C ASN A 118 -14.85 -1.89 -8.85
N PRO A 119 -13.98 -1.37 -9.73
CA PRO A 119 -14.32 -1.10 -11.13
C PRO A 119 -14.73 -2.35 -11.92
N HIS A 120 -14.23 -3.54 -11.54
CA HIS A 120 -14.58 -4.82 -12.19
C HIS A 120 -15.95 -5.36 -11.75
N ASP A 121 -16.35 -5.09 -10.51
CA ASP A 121 -17.64 -5.48 -9.93
C ASP A 121 -18.01 -4.54 -8.78
N LYS A 122 -19.04 -3.72 -8.98
CA LYS A 122 -19.46 -2.68 -8.02
C LYS A 122 -19.99 -3.23 -6.68
N GLU A 123 -20.24 -4.53 -6.58
CA GLU A 123 -20.65 -5.19 -5.33
C GLU A 123 -19.47 -5.73 -4.52
N ARG A 124 -18.23 -5.56 -5.03
CA ARG A 124 -17.00 -6.06 -4.41
C ARG A 124 -16.10 -4.95 -3.90
N VAL A 125 -15.26 -5.33 -2.95
CA VAL A 125 -14.27 -4.46 -2.31
C VAL A 125 -13.12 -4.13 -3.25
N VAL A 126 -12.43 -3.03 -2.97
CA VAL A 126 -11.23 -2.57 -3.71
C VAL A 126 -9.92 -2.97 -3.02
N GLY A 127 -10.00 -3.77 -1.95
CA GLY A 127 -8.85 -4.05 -1.09
C GLY A 127 -8.50 -2.85 -0.21
N GLY A 128 -7.51 -3.00 0.66
CA GLY A 128 -7.21 -1.97 1.65
C GLY A 128 -5.77 -1.99 2.16
N SER A 129 -5.29 -0.87 2.70
CA SER A 129 -6.01 0.36 2.93
C SER A 129 -5.91 1.41 1.82
N SER A 130 -5.09 1.20 0.79
CA SER A 130 -4.99 2.13 -0.35
C SER A 130 -6.02 1.79 -1.46
N GLY A 131 -7.23 1.38 -1.09
CA GLY A 131 -8.23 0.88 -2.04
C GLY A 131 -8.66 1.91 -3.09
N GLY A 132 -8.95 3.15 -2.67
CA GLY A 132 -9.26 4.22 -3.62
C GLY A 132 -8.09 4.54 -4.56
N ALA A 133 -6.85 4.39 -4.08
CA ALA A 133 -5.64 4.60 -4.86
C ALA A 133 -5.44 3.52 -5.94
N ALA A 134 -5.92 2.29 -5.73
CA ALA A 134 -5.92 1.24 -6.74
C ALA A 134 -7.13 1.33 -7.68
N ALA A 135 -8.31 1.58 -7.14
CA ALA A 135 -9.56 1.65 -7.90
C ALA A 135 -9.54 2.76 -8.95
N VAL A 136 -8.98 3.93 -8.64
CA VAL A 136 -8.78 5.02 -9.62
C VAL A 136 -7.87 4.60 -10.77
N VAL A 137 -6.83 3.80 -10.52
CA VAL A 137 -5.93 3.31 -11.57
C VAL A 137 -6.67 2.33 -12.49
N ALA A 138 -7.46 1.44 -11.90
CA ALA A 138 -8.23 0.44 -12.64
C ALA A 138 -9.43 1.03 -13.41
N ALA A 139 -10.02 2.12 -12.92
CA ALA A 139 -11.18 2.75 -13.55
C ALA A 139 -10.84 3.68 -14.73
N MET A 140 -9.57 4.10 -14.87
CA MET A 140 -9.18 5.13 -15.82
C MET A 140 -8.48 4.55 -17.04
N ASP A 141 -8.94 4.93 -18.25
CA ASP A 141 -8.33 4.52 -19.51
C ASP A 141 -6.98 5.21 -19.82
N GLN A 142 -6.75 6.36 -19.18
CA GLN A 142 -5.54 7.17 -19.34
C GLN A 142 -4.53 6.83 -18.23
N PRO A 143 -3.23 6.84 -18.53
CA PRO A 143 -2.22 6.49 -17.55
C PRO A 143 -2.18 7.50 -16.40
N ILE A 144 -2.03 6.97 -15.19
CA ILE A 144 -2.03 7.71 -13.93
C ILE A 144 -0.98 7.10 -13.00
N VAL A 145 -0.31 7.96 -12.24
CA VAL A 145 0.54 7.57 -11.12
C VAL A 145 -0.22 7.78 -9.82
N SER A 146 -0.46 6.73 -9.05
CA SER A 146 -1.20 6.82 -7.80
C SER A 146 -0.28 6.55 -6.62
N LEU A 147 -0.24 7.46 -5.65
CA LEU A 147 0.51 7.25 -4.40
C LEU A 147 -0.33 6.44 -3.42
N GLY A 148 0.19 5.28 -3.02
CA GLY A 148 -0.34 4.46 -1.94
C GLY A 148 0.62 4.41 -0.75
N GLU A 149 0.16 3.82 0.35
CA GLU A 149 0.99 3.52 1.50
C GLU A 149 0.71 2.09 1.99
N SER A 150 1.78 1.37 2.35
CA SER A 150 1.75 -0.01 2.80
C SER A 150 2.43 -0.19 4.15
N THR A 151 1.64 -0.62 5.13
CA THR A 151 2.12 -1.02 6.45
C THR A 151 2.17 -2.53 6.61
N GLY A 152 1.12 -3.23 6.15
CA GLY A 152 0.97 -4.68 6.26
C GLY A 152 0.62 -5.39 4.95
N GLY A 153 0.54 -4.65 3.84
CA GLY A 153 0.03 -5.16 2.55
C GLY A 153 -0.77 -4.14 1.75
N SER A 154 -0.94 -2.93 2.28
CA SER A 154 -1.90 -1.93 1.82
C SER A 154 -1.63 -1.28 0.46
N ILE A 155 -0.68 -1.80 -0.32
CA ILE A 155 -0.49 -1.52 -1.76
C ILE A 155 -0.68 -2.80 -2.56
N THR A 156 -0.01 -3.89 -2.16
CA THR A 156 -0.08 -5.22 -2.80
C THR A 156 -1.51 -5.75 -2.86
N ASN A 157 -2.25 -5.69 -1.75
CA ASN A 157 -3.63 -6.15 -1.66
C ASN A 157 -4.56 -5.38 -2.63
N PRO A 158 -4.67 -4.04 -2.54
CA PRO A 158 -5.46 -3.27 -3.49
C PRO A 158 -5.03 -3.48 -4.95
N ALA A 159 -3.73 -3.59 -5.24
CA ALA A 159 -3.24 -3.84 -6.58
C ALA A 159 -3.77 -5.16 -7.15
N ALA A 160 -3.71 -6.25 -6.37
CA ALA A 160 -4.23 -7.55 -6.76
C ALA A 160 -5.75 -7.52 -7.01
N TYR A 161 -6.53 -6.97 -6.07
CA TYR A 161 -8.00 -6.94 -6.17
C TYR A 161 -8.53 -6.05 -7.29
N ASN A 162 -7.75 -5.08 -7.77
CA ASN A 162 -8.13 -4.21 -8.88
C ASN A 162 -7.42 -4.57 -10.19
N GLY A 163 -6.59 -5.61 -10.22
CA GLY A 163 -5.91 -6.06 -11.44
C GLY A 163 -4.94 -5.01 -12.00
N ILE A 164 -4.19 -4.34 -11.13
CA ILE A 164 -3.20 -3.31 -11.49
C ILE A 164 -1.85 -3.61 -10.82
N ILE A 165 -0.82 -2.84 -11.18
CA ILE A 165 0.53 -3.03 -10.64
C ILE A 165 0.69 -2.12 -9.42
N GLY A 166 1.27 -2.65 -8.34
CA GLY A 166 1.58 -1.88 -7.14
C GLY A 166 2.92 -2.26 -6.53
N ILE A 167 3.85 -1.30 -6.44
CA ILE A 167 5.18 -1.48 -5.85
C ILE A 167 5.26 -0.83 -4.47
N THR A 168 5.61 -1.65 -3.47
CA THR A 168 6.06 -1.18 -2.15
C THR A 168 7.58 -1.24 -2.11
N PRO A 169 8.29 -0.13 -1.87
CA PRO A 169 9.75 -0.13 -1.89
C PRO A 169 10.33 -0.69 -0.58
N THR A 170 11.65 -0.74 -0.46
CA THR A 170 12.34 -1.05 0.81
C THR A 170 12.02 0.01 1.87
N TYR A 171 11.92 -0.38 3.14
CA TYR A 171 11.84 0.57 4.24
C TYR A 171 13.04 1.54 4.20
N GLY A 172 12.76 2.85 4.20
CA GLY A 172 13.76 3.90 4.09
C GLY A 172 14.20 4.24 2.66
N ARG A 173 13.64 3.61 1.61
CA ARG A 173 13.90 4.02 0.22
C ARG A 173 13.17 5.31 -0.14
N VAL A 174 11.96 5.50 0.35
CA VAL A 174 11.08 6.65 0.12
C VAL A 174 10.84 7.35 1.47
N SER A 175 10.88 8.68 1.45
CA SER A 175 10.61 9.49 2.65
C SER A 175 9.17 9.32 3.12
N ARG A 176 9.00 9.24 4.44
CA ARG A 176 7.70 9.24 5.13
C ARG A 176 7.32 10.63 5.64
N TYR A 177 8.14 11.66 5.39
CA TYR A 177 7.81 13.02 5.79
C TYR A 177 6.52 13.49 5.10
N GLY A 178 5.54 13.86 5.92
CA GLY A 178 4.19 14.25 5.50
C GLY A 178 3.22 13.08 5.32
N LEU A 179 3.59 11.86 5.69
CA LEU A 179 2.63 10.79 5.92
C LEU A 179 1.99 10.94 7.32
N VAL A 180 0.67 10.80 7.41
CA VAL A 180 -0.01 10.59 8.69
C VAL A 180 0.33 9.19 9.19
N ASP A 181 1.13 9.12 10.25
CA ASP A 181 1.70 7.90 10.78
C ASP A 181 0.64 6.83 11.16
N TYR A 182 0.81 5.60 10.67
CA TYR A 182 0.19 4.40 11.23
C TYR A 182 1.20 3.69 12.15
N ALA A 183 2.23 3.06 11.58
CA ALA A 183 3.29 2.37 12.31
C ALA A 183 4.66 2.72 11.71
N ASN A 184 5.37 3.66 12.34
CA ASN A 184 6.61 4.25 11.85
C ASN A 184 7.70 3.25 11.46
N SER A 185 7.73 2.07 12.07
CA SER A 185 8.72 1.04 11.74
C SER A 185 8.32 0.14 10.55
N LEU A 186 7.14 0.35 9.98
CA LEU A 186 6.53 -0.48 8.94
C LEU A 186 6.04 0.34 7.74
N ASP A 187 5.52 1.54 7.95
CA ASP A 187 4.91 2.37 6.90
C ASP A 187 5.88 2.62 5.72
N LYS A 188 5.40 2.43 4.49
CA LYS A 188 6.17 2.67 3.26
C LYS A 188 5.25 3.24 2.20
N ILE A 189 5.61 4.41 1.65
CA ILE A 189 4.90 4.99 0.49
C ILE A 189 5.40 4.31 -0.77
N GLY A 190 4.48 3.95 -1.67
CA GLY A 190 4.79 3.32 -2.94
C GLY A 190 3.89 3.82 -4.08
N ILE A 191 4.02 3.18 -5.24
CA ILE A 191 3.30 3.57 -6.46
C ILE A 191 2.32 2.48 -6.86
N LEU A 192 1.15 2.89 -7.33
CA LEU A 192 0.25 2.07 -8.11
C LEU A 192 0.10 2.67 -9.52
N SER A 193 0.11 1.81 -10.53
CA SER A 193 -0.04 2.21 -11.94
C SER A 193 -0.54 1.04 -12.79
N ASN A 194 -0.85 1.32 -14.06
CA ASN A 194 -1.35 0.34 -15.01
C ASN A 194 -0.24 -0.42 -15.76
N SER A 195 1.03 -0.01 -15.58
CA SER A 195 2.18 -0.72 -16.14
C SER A 195 3.33 -0.82 -15.14
N VAL A 196 4.21 -1.81 -15.35
CA VAL A 196 5.47 -1.97 -14.58
C VAL A 196 6.34 -0.72 -14.75
N TYR A 197 6.42 -0.19 -15.98
CA TYR A 197 7.12 1.06 -16.28
C TYR A 197 6.57 2.24 -15.47
N GLY A 198 5.25 2.39 -15.37
CA GLY A 198 4.63 3.46 -14.59
C GLY A 198 4.97 3.40 -13.10
N CYS A 199 4.95 2.19 -12.53
CA CYS A 199 5.41 1.96 -11.16
C CYS A 199 6.90 2.27 -10.99
N ALA A 200 7.74 1.79 -11.90
CA ALA A 200 9.17 1.98 -11.86
C ALA A 200 9.57 3.47 -11.95
N LYS A 201 9.02 4.18 -12.94
CA LYS A 201 9.30 5.61 -13.16
C LYS A 201 8.75 6.48 -12.04
N GLY A 202 7.55 6.19 -11.55
CA GLY A 202 7.00 6.88 -10.37
C GLY A 202 7.88 6.68 -9.14
N LEU A 203 8.36 5.45 -8.90
CA LEU A 203 9.21 5.13 -7.75
C LEU A 203 10.57 5.83 -7.84
N GLU A 204 11.18 5.85 -9.03
CA GLU A 204 12.44 6.54 -9.32
C GLU A 204 12.37 8.02 -8.92
N VAL A 205 11.25 8.69 -9.24
CA VAL A 205 11.01 10.10 -8.90
C VAL A 205 10.80 10.33 -7.40
N ILE A 206 10.05 9.47 -6.71
CA ILE A 206 9.73 9.69 -5.29
C ILE A 206 10.79 9.15 -4.32
N ALA A 207 11.72 8.31 -4.77
CA ALA A 207 12.74 7.69 -3.93
C ALA A 207 13.95 8.60 -3.64
N GLY A 208 14.69 8.25 -2.59
CA GLY A 208 15.97 8.88 -2.23
C GLY A 208 15.93 9.62 -0.88
N GLU A 209 17.12 9.94 -0.38
CA GLU A 209 17.37 10.61 0.91
C GLU A 209 16.55 11.90 1.05
N ASP A 210 16.06 12.14 2.26
CA ASP A 210 15.34 13.36 2.62
C ASP A 210 15.81 13.84 4.00
N GLU A 211 16.19 15.11 4.08
CA GLU A 211 16.63 15.74 5.34
C GLU A 211 15.52 15.80 6.40
N ASN A 212 14.26 15.76 5.97
CA ASN A 212 13.11 15.79 6.86
C ASN A 212 12.73 14.40 7.41
N ASP A 213 13.36 13.34 6.91
CA ASP A 213 13.16 11.96 7.37
C ASP A 213 14.51 11.24 7.58
N GLN A 214 14.93 11.20 8.84
CA GLN A 214 16.18 10.56 9.28
C GLN A 214 16.19 9.03 9.09
N THR A 215 15.06 8.42 8.73
CA THR A 215 14.97 6.98 8.42
C THR A 215 15.24 6.66 6.95
N THR A 216 15.40 7.68 6.10
CA THR A 216 15.76 7.47 4.69
C THR A 216 17.21 7.01 4.53
N SER A 217 17.41 6.11 3.57
CA SER A 217 18.71 5.55 3.21
C SER A 217 19.49 6.49 2.30
N LYS A 218 20.81 6.52 2.48
CA LYS A 218 21.74 7.23 1.59
C LYS A 218 22.17 6.40 0.38
N LYS A 219 21.67 5.17 0.23
CA LYS A 219 21.94 4.35 -0.96
C LYS A 219 21.39 5.07 -2.19
N LYS A 220 22.20 5.13 -3.24
CA LYS A 220 21.81 5.73 -4.53
C LYS A 220 20.51 5.08 -5.03
N VAL A 221 19.63 5.89 -5.62
CA VAL A 221 18.45 5.41 -6.33
C VAL A 221 18.91 4.92 -7.71
N GLU A 222 18.53 3.69 -8.05
CA GLU A 222 18.82 3.11 -9.36
C GLU A 222 17.81 3.62 -10.39
N ASN A 223 18.15 3.51 -11.67
CA ASN A 223 17.21 3.82 -12.75
C ASN A 223 16.22 2.67 -12.87
N TYR A 224 15.17 2.67 -12.04
CA TYR A 224 14.19 1.59 -12.02
C TYR A 224 13.44 1.46 -13.35
N SER A 225 13.23 2.58 -14.05
CA SER A 225 12.51 2.61 -15.32
C SER A 225 13.27 2.03 -16.52
N ASP A 226 14.57 1.76 -16.36
CA ASP A 226 15.41 1.07 -17.34
C ASP A 226 15.20 -0.45 -17.21
N LEU A 227 13.98 -0.91 -17.49
CA LEU A 227 13.54 -2.29 -17.26
C LEU A 227 14.27 -3.27 -18.19
N GLU A 228 14.67 -4.41 -17.62
CA GLU A 228 15.39 -5.46 -18.34
C GLU A 228 14.69 -6.81 -18.15
N GLU A 229 14.61 -7.60 -19.22
CA GLU A 229 14.23 -9.02 -19.13
C GLU A 229 15.35 -9.82 -18.44
N LYS A 230 14.96 -10.89 -17.74
CA LYS A 230 15.85 -11.79 -17.01
C LYS A 230 15.55 -13.24 -17.39
N ASP A 231 16.59 -13.99 -17.74
CA ASP A 231 16.50 -15.37 -18.24
C ASP A 231 17.12 -16.42 -17.29
N ASP A 232 17.70 -15.98 -16.16
CA ASP A 232 18.47 -16.84 -15.24
C ASP A 232 18.07 -16.69 -13.75
N LEU A 233 16.81 -16.33 -13.49
CA LEU A 233 16.32 -16.06 -12.13
C LEU A 233 16.22 -17.32 -11.26
N LYS A 234 16.75 -17.25 -10.02
CA LYS A 234 16.47 -18.25 -8.98
C LYS A 234 15.31 -17.80 -8.10
N ILE A 235 14.20 -18.51 -8.16
CA ILE A 235 12.95 -18.11 -7.54
C ILE A 235 12.57 -19.08 -6.43
N GLY A 236 12.33 -18.54 -5.22
CA GLY A 236 11.83 -19.31 -4.09
C GLY A 236 10.32 -19.14 -3.89
N ILE A 237 9.60 -20.23 -3.59
CA ILE A 237 8.19 -20.20 -3.19
C ILE A 237 8.07 -20.62 -1.72
N PRO A 238 7.69 -19.72 -0.79
CA PRO A 238 7.47 -20.08 0.60
C PRO A 238 6.33 -21.10 0.72
N LYS A 239 6.62 -22.32 1.16
CA LYS A 239 5.62 -23.41 1.27
C LYS A 239 4.42 -23.03 2.15
N GLN A 240 4.68 -22.30 3.23
CA GLN A 240 3.66 -21.82 4.17
C GLN A 240 2.56 -21.00 3.51
N TYR A 241 2.85 -20.33 2.39
CA TYR A 241 1.87 -19.52 1.66
C TYR A 241 0.95 -20.35 0.76
N LEU A 242 1.38 -21.54 0.33
CA LEU A 242 0.55 -22.47 -0.44
C LEU A 242 -0.28 -23.40 0.45
N GLU A 243 0.06 -23.47 1.74
CA GLU A 243 -0.61 -24.31 2.75
C GLU A 243 -1.66 -23.53 3.56
N LEU A 244 -2.03 -22.32 3.12
CA LEU A 244 -3.03 -21.51 3.80
C LEU A 244 -4.43 -22.09 3.59
N ASP A 245 -5.15 -22.33 4.68
CA ASP A 245 -6.52 -22.89 4.66
C ASP A 245 -7.52 -22.04 3.86
N GLY A 246 -7.24 -20.74 3.67
CA GLY A 246 -8.09 -19.79 2.93
C GLY A 246 -7.68 -19.54 1.48
N LEU A 247 -6.67 -20.24 0.95
CA LEU A 247 -6.24 -20.07 -0.43
C LEU A 247 -7.24 -20.72 -1.39
N GLU A 248 -7.94 -19.91 -2.19
CA GLU A 248 -8.91 -20.37 -3.19
C GLU A 248 -8.21 -21.13 -4.32
N GLU A 249 -8.84 -22.21 -4.81
CA GLU A 249 -8.21 -23.09 -5.79
C GLU A 249 -7.89 -22.38 -7.11
N GLU A 250 -8.81 -21.57 -7.67
CA GLU A 250 -8.56 -20.84 -8.92
C GLU A 250 -7.44 -19.78 -8.75
N VAL A 251 -7.27 -19.19 -7.57
CA VAL A 251 -6.15 -18.28 -7.27
C VAL A 251 -4.83 -19.04 -7.28
N LYS A 252 -4.83 -20.25 -6.70
CA LYS A 252 -3.69 -21.14 -6.68
C LYS A 252 -3.35 -21.66 -8.08
N GLU A 253 -4.35 -22.01 -8.89
CA GLU A 253 -4.17 -22.40 -10.29
C GLU A 253 -3.51 -21.25 -11.09
N ASN A 254 -4.03 -20.02 -11.01
CA ASN A 254 -3.42 -18.86 -11.65
C ASN A 254 -1.96 -18.62 -11.21
N PHE A 255 -1.68 -18.83 -9.92
CA PHE A 255 -0.30 -18.77 -9.41
C PHE A 255 0.59 -19.89 -9.99
N GLU A 256 0.11 -21.13 -10.05
CA GLU A 256 0.83 -22.25 -10.65
C GLU A 256 1.07 -22.04 -12.15
N ASP A 257 0.15 -21.38 -12.85
CA ASP A 257 0.31 -20.95 -14.24
C ASP A 257 1.42 -19.90 -14.38
N SER A 258 1.49 -18.97 -13.43
CA SER A 258 2.57 -17.97 -13.36
C SER A 258 3.94 -18.61 -13.16
N VAL A 259 4.01 -19.63 -12.29
CA VAL A 259 5.24 -20.42 -12.06
C VAL A 259 5.68 -21.09 -13.36
N ARG A 260 4.76 -21.77 -14.07
CA ARG A 260 5.10 -22.44 -15.35
C ARG A 260 5.56 -21.44 -16.42
N ARG A 261 4.97 -20.24 -16.44
CA ARG A 261 5.41 -19.17 -17.35
C ARG A 261 6.85 -18.73 -17.02
N LEU A 262 7.17 -18.48 -15.75
CA LEU A 262 8.52 -18.10 -15.34
C LEU A 262 9.55 -19.20 -15.64
N GLU A 263 9.20 -20.47 -15.45
CA GLU A 263 10.07 -21.60 -15.81
C GLU A 263 10.35 -21.66 -17.32
N LYS A 264 9.35 -21.38 -18.18
CA LYS A 264 9.55 -21.29 -19.63
C LYS A 264 10.45 -20.12 -20.04
N LEU A 265 10.41 -19.02 -19.28
CA LEU A 265 11.27 -17.86 -19.47
C LEU A 265 12.70 -18.07 -18.90
N GLY A 266 13.02 -19.29 -18.45
CA GLY A 266 14.38 -19.66 -18.01
C GLY A 266 14.60 -19.68 -16.50
N ALA A 267 13.59 -19.32 -15.69
CA ALA A 267 13.75 -19.27 -14.24
C ALA A 267 13.85 -20.67 -13.59
N GLU A 268 14.73 -20.82 -12.60
CA GLU A 268 14.79 -21.97 -11.71
C GLU A 268 13.86 -21.73 -10.51
N VAL A 269 12.78 -22.50 -10.38
CA VAL A 269 11.78 -22.29 -9.32
C VAL A 269 11.80 -23.43 -8.30
N GLU A 270 11.94 -23.10 -7.01
CA GLU A 270 11.96 -24.08 -5.93
C GLU A 270 11.06 -23.68 -4.75
N LYS A 271 10.44 -24.68 -4.11
CA LYS A 271 9.70 -24.46 -2.86
C LYS A 271 10.65 -24.41 -1.67
N VAL A 272 10.65 -23.30 -0.93
CA VAL A 272 11.48 -23.07 0.27
C VAL A 272 10.66 -23.16 1.56
N ASN A 273 11.24 -23.73 2.60
CA ASN A 273 10.60 -23.79 3.92
C ASN A 273 10.90 -22.52 4.73
N MET A 274 9.86 -21.76 5.06
CA MET A 274 9.93 -20.47 5.74
C MET A 274 8.89 -20.42 6.88
N PRO A 275 9.03 -21.27 7.92
CA PRO A 275 7.98 -21.54 8.90
C PRO A 275 7.48 -20.31 9.66
N LEU A 276 8.30 -19.26 9.82
CA LEU A 276 7.88 -18.05 10.52
C LEU A 276 6.91 -17.16 9.72
N LEU A 277 6.59 -17.53 8.48
CA LEU A 277 5.60 -16.84 7.64
C LEU A 277 4.17 -17.37 7.83
N SER A 278 3.98 -18.39 8.66
CA SER A 278 2.65 -18.91 8.98
C SER A 278 1.77 -17.85 9.66
N ALA A 279 0.45 -17.96 9.44
CA ALA A 279 -0.53 -17.03 9.98
C ALA A 279 -0.46 -16.92 11.51
N ASP A 280 -0.20 -18.02 12.22
CA ASP A 280 -0.10 -18.08 13.69
C ASP A 280 1.14 -17.37 14.26
N THR A 281 2.11 -17.00 13.42
CA THR A 281 3.36 -16.36 13.83
C THR A 281 3.47 -14.93 13.31
N ALA A 282 3.35 -14.75 11.99
CA ALA A 282 3.58 -13.45 11.36
C ALA A 282 2.45 -12.45 11.67
N VAL A 283 1.19 -12.90 11.60
CA VAL A 283 0.01 -12.03 11.80
C VAL A 283 -0.02 -11.45 13.22
N PRO A 284 0.09 -12.24 14.31
CA PRO A 284 0.12 -11.67 15.66
C PRO A 284 1.32 -10.74 15.89
N ALA A 285 2.51 -11.08 15.36
CA ALA A 285 3.69 -10.23 15.52
C ALA A 285 3.49 -8.86 14.88
N TYR A 286 2.93 -8.81 13.67
CA TYR A 286 2.58 -7.57 13.00
C TYR A 286 1.54 -6.77 13.77
N TYR A 287 0.40 -7.36 14.10
CA TYR A 287 -0.68 -6.61 14.76
C TYR A 287 -0.27 -6.08 16.14
N VAL A 288 0.52 -6.83 16.92
CA VAL A 288 1.06 -6.32 18.19
C VAL A 288 1.98 -5.11 17.97
N LEU A 289 2.88 -5.17 17.00
CA LEU A 289 3.82 -4.07 16.73
C LEU A 289 3.10 -2.84 16.15
N ALA A 290 2.29 -3.04 15.12
CA ALA A 290 1.60 -1.97 14.42
C ALA A 290 0.63 -1.23 15.36
N MET A 291 -0.24 -1.97 16.07
CA MET A 291 -1.18 -1.37 17.02
C MET A 291 -0.45 -0.66 18.18
N ALA A 292 0.65 -1.24 18.68
CA ALA A 292 1.46 -0.59 19.70
C ALA A 292 1.98 0.77 19.25
N GLU A 293 2.55 0.87 18.05
CA GLU A 293 3.01 2.14 17.47
C GLU A 293 1.85 3.11 17.25
N THR A 294 0.76 2.64 16.65
CA THR A 294 -0.49 3.40 16.43
C THR A 294 -0.98 4.10 17.69
N SER A 295 -1.01 3.38 18.82
CA SER A 295 -1.51 3.92 20.08
C SER A 295 -0.70 5.13 20.58
N THR A 296 0.58 5.26 20.20
CA THR A 296 1.35 6.50 20.40
C THR A 296 1.13 7.50 19.28
N ASN A 297 1.17 7.05 18.03
CA ASN A 297 1.14 7.94 16.86
C ASN A 297 -0.14 8.76 16.81
N LEU A 298 -1.28 8.12 17.05
CA LEU A 298 -2.59 8.74 17.04
C LEU A 298 -2.87 9.54 18.32
N ALA A 299 -2.02 9.50 19.35
CA ALA A 299 -2.23 10.27 20.59
C ALA A 299 -2.22 11.78 20.35
N ARG A 300 -1.60 12.24 19.24
CA ARG A 300 -1.57 13.65 18.85
C ARG A 300 -2.94 14.22 18.45
N PHE A 301 -3.88 13.36 18.03
CA PHE A 301 -5.24 13.75 17.66
C PHE A 301 -6.07 13.92 18.92
N ALA A 302 -6.05 15.14 19.44
CA ALA A 302 -6.62 15.52 20.73
C ALA A 302 -7.41 16.83 20.66
N GLY A 303 -7.66 17.38 19.46
CA GLY A 303 -8.49 18.57 19.26
C GLY A 303 -7.97 19.85 19.92
N MET A 304 -6.65 20.01 20.04
CA MET A 304 -6.03 21.20 20.66
C MET A 304 -5.32 22.13 19.68
N ARG A 305 -4.89 21.60 18.53
CA ARG A 305 -4.08 22.34 17.55
C ARG A 305 -4.64 22.27 16.13
N TYR A 306 -5.41 21.23 15.84
CA TYR A 306 -6.00 20.95 14.55
C TYR A 306 -6.99 19.78 14.69
N GLY A 307 -7.85 19.63 13.68
CA GLY A 307 -8.84 18.54 13.59
C GLY A 307 -10.16 18.89 14.27
N MET A 308 -10.85 17.86 14.76
CA MET A 308 -12.08 18.00 15.53
C MET A 308 -11.79 18.71 16.85
N GLU A 309 -12.54 19.77 17.14
CA GLU A 309 -12.37 20.60 18.33
C GLU A 309 -13.71 20.75 19.06
N LYS A 310 -13.63 20.90 20.39
CA LYS A 310 -14.77 21.27 21.25
C LYS A 310 -14.35 22.41 22.15
N ASN A 311 -15.30 23.05 22.82
CA ASN A 311 -14.98 24.07 23.81
C ASN A 311 -14.47 23.39 25.11
N PRO A 312 -13.20 23.56 25.51
CA PRO A 312 -12.65 22.91 26.72
C PRO A 312 -13.35 23.33 28.01
N GLU A 313 -13.93 24.54 28.06
CA GLU A 313 -14.67 25.06 29.23
C GLU A 313 -15.96 24.27 29.54
N LYS A 314 -16.35 23.33 28.67
CA LYS A 314 -17.53 22.46 28.86
C LYS A 314 -17.19 21.11 29.52
N PHE A 315 -15.95 20.90 29.94
CA PHE A 315 -15.46 19.64 30.50
C PHE A 315 -14.87 19.85 31.89
N ASP A 316 -14.98 18.84 32.75
CA ASP A 316 -14.46 18.90 34.12
C ASP A 316 -12.92 18.89 34.14
N ASP A 317 -12.30 18.10 33.26
CA ASP A 317 -10.86 18.10 33.05
C ASP A 317 -10.45 17.78 31.60
N PHE A 318 -9.13 17.82 31.35
CA PHE A 318 -8.57 17.52 30.03
C PHE A 318 -8.68 16.04 29.63
N ASN A 319 -8.73 15.11 30.58
CA ASN A 319 -8.92 13.69 30.26
C ASN A 319 -10.31 13.46 29.65
N ASP A 320 -11.34 14.09 30.22
CA ASP A 320 -12.70 14.04 29.70
C ASP A 320 -12.78 14.69 28.31
N TYR A 321 -12.14 15.86 28.14
CA TYR A 321 -12.04 16.53 26.84
C TYR A 321 -11.40 15.63 25.77
N PHE A 322 -10.19 15.10 26.04
CA PHE A 322 -9.48 14.26 25.07
C PHE A 322 -10.21 12.95 24.79
N SER A 323 -10.81 12.35 25.82
CA SER A 323 -11.60 11.13 25.68
C SER A 323 -12.81 11.36 24.79
N GLN A 324 -13.51 12.50 24.95
CA GLN A 324 -14.67 12.82 24.12
C GLN A 324 -14.28 13.06 22.66
N ILE A 325 -13.23 13.86 22.39
CA ILE A 325 -12.75 14.12 21.03
C ILE A 325 -12.41 12.81 20.31
N ARG A 326 -11.66 11.92 20.99
CA ARG A 326 -11.21 10.65 20.40
C ARG A 326 -12.35 9.64 20.26
N SER A 327 -13.31 9.64 21.19
CA SER A 327 -14.46 8.73 21.15
C SER A 327 -15.44 9.09 20.04
N GLU A 328 -15.62 10.38 19.75
CA GLU A 328 -16.47 10.84 18.65
C GLU A 328 -15.73 10.85 17.30
N GLY A 329 -14.44 11.18 17.30
CA GLY A 329 -13.66 11.40 16.09
C GLY A 329 -13.13 10.12 15.43
N PHE A 330 -12.79 9.10 16.21
CA PHE A 330 -12.31 7.82 15.67
C PHE A 330 -13.47 6.87 15.37
N GLY A 331 -13.31 6.06 14.31
CA GLY A 331 -14.13 4.90 14.04
C GLY A 331 -13.82 3.72 14.97
N GLU A 332 -14.62 2.67 14.87
CA GLU A 332 -14.55 1.52 15.77
C GLU A 332 -13.24 0.74 15.65
N GLU A 333 -12.75 0.52 14.42
CA GLU A 333 -11.47 -0.16 14.20
C GLU A 333 -10.29 0.66 14.75
N ALA A 334 -10.28 1.98 14.55
CA ALA A 334 -9.27 2.86 15.13
C ALA A 334 -9.26 2.81 16.67
N LYS A 335 -10.44 2.84 17.31
CA LYS A 335 -10.55 2.68 18.77
C LYS A 335 -10.01 1.31 19.21
N ARG A 336 -10.39 0.23 18.52
CA ARG A 336 -9.92 -1.13 18.83
C ARG A 336 -8.39 -1.22 18.79
N ARG A 337 -7.77 -0.74 17.71
CA ARG A 337 -6.30 -0.76 17.56
C ARG A 337 -5.60 0.07 18.61
N VAL A 338 -6.11 1.28 18.92
CA VAL A 338 -5.54 2.14 19.96
C VAL A 338 -5.63 1.47 21.35
N LEU A 339 -6.76 0.85 21.69
CA LEU A 339 -6.95 0.15 22.96
C LEU A 339 -6.00 -1.05 23.10
N LEU A 340 -5.93 -1.90 22.08
CA LEU A 340 -5.04 -3.06 22.07
C LEU A 340 -3.57 -2.64 22.11
N GLY A 341 -3.17 -1.65 21.33
CA GLY A 341 -1.81 -1.11 21.33
C GLY A 341 -1.39 -0.47 22.65
N THR A 342 -2.33 0.19 23.33
CA THR A 342 -2.09 0.74 24.68
C THR A 342 -1.91 -0.38 25.68
N TYR A 343 -2.72 -1.44 25.58
CA TYR A 343 -2.62 -2.62 26.45
C TYR A 343 -1.27 -3.36 26.27
N THR A 344 -0.85 -3.63 25.04
CA THR A 344 0.37 -4.40 24.76
C THR A 344 1.66 -3.72 25.21
N ARG A 345 1.63 -2.40 25.46
CA ARG A 345 2.78 -1.63 25.99
C ARG A 345 2.66 -1.26 27.46
N LYS A 346 1.54 -1.58 28.11
CA LYS A 346 1.34 -1.28 29.54
C LYS A 346 2.42 -1.93 30.39
N ALA A 347 2.83 -1.25 31.46
CA ALA A 347 3.76 -1.81 32.44
C ALA A 347 3.26 -3.17 32.95
N GLY A 348 4.14 -4.17 32.96
CA GLY A 348 3.82 -5.57 33.27
C GLY A 348 3.45 -6.44 32.06
N TYR A 349 3.02 -5.85 30.95
CA TYR A 349 2.64 -6.57 29.72
C TYR A 349 3.60 -6.32 28.55
N ARG A 350 4.32 -5.19 28.55
CA ARG A 350 5.26 -4.78 27.48
C ARG A 350 6.22 -5.90 27.04
N ASP A 351 6.85 -6.57 28.00
CA ASP A 351 7.87 -7.57 27.69
C ASP A 351 7.23 -8.85 27.12
N ALA A 352 6.04 -9.21 27.61
CA ALA A 352 5.30 -10.39 27.17
C ALA A 352 4.71 -10.25 25.76
N TYR A 353 4.34 -9.03 25.34
CA TYR A 353 3.72 -8.78 24.04
C TYR A 353 4.64 -8.01 23.10
N TYR A 354 4.90 -6.72 23.36
CA TYR A 354 5.62 -5.85 22.43
C TYR A 354 7.06 -6.30 22.18
N ILE A 355 7.83 -6.58 23.24
CA ILE A 355 9.21 -7.07 23.09
C ILE A 355 9.22 -8.45 22.42
N LYS A 356 8.29 -9.34 22.80
CA LYS A 356 8.16 -10.65 22.17
C LYS A 356 7.88 -10.56 20.66
N ALA A 357 6.99 -9.68 20.25
CA ALA A 357 6.68 -9.46 18.83
C ALA A 357 7.90 -8.87 18.08
N ALA A 358 8.67 -7.98 18.70
CA ALA A 358 9.91 -7.45 18.14
C ALA A 358 10.99 -8.56 17.95
N GLU A 359 11.10 -9.51 18.89
CA GLU A 359 11.97 -10.68 18.73
C GLU A 359 11.52 -11.57 17.56
N VAL A 360 10.22 -11.82 17.42
CA VAL A 360 9.66 -12.60 16.30
C VAL A 360 9.94 -11.90 14.98
N ARG A 361 9.71 -10.57 14.89
CA ARG A 361 10.08 -9.77 13.72
C ARG A 361 11.56 -9.92 13.37
N ARG A 362 12.46 -9.90 14.36
CA ARG A 362 13.90 -10.11 14.10
C ARG A 362 14.19 -11.49 13.49
N LYS A 363 13.50 -12.54 13.96
CA LYS A 363 13.64 -13.89 13.40
C LYS A 363 13.10 -13.97 11.97
N ILE A 364 11.96 -13.34 11.68
CA ILE A 364 11.41 -13.23 10.32
C ILE A 364 12.40 -12.53 9.39
N ILE A 365 13.00 -11.40 9.82
CA ILE A 365 14.05 -10.70 9.06
C ILE A 365 15.21 -11.63 8.73
N ASN A 366 15.70 -12.39 9.72
CA ASN A 366 16.82 -13.31 9.49
C ASN A 366 16.44 -14.44 8.52
N GLN A 367 15.22 -14.98 8.61
CA GLN A 367 14.74 -16.02 7.69
C GLN A 367 14.68 -15.52 6.23
N PHE A 368 14.25 -14.28 5.98
CA PHE A 368 14.33 -13.69 4.64
C PHE A 368 15.78 -13.52 4.17
N LYS A 369 16.69 -13.08 5.04
CA LYS A 369 18.12 -12.97 4.69
C LYS A 369 18.71 -14.32 4.26
N GLU A 370 18.42 -15.38 5.01
CA GLU A 370 18.85 -16.74 4.68
C GLU A 370 18.25 -17.23 3.35
N ALA A 371 17.01 -16.87 3.05
CA ALA A 371 16.39 -17.20 1.76
C ALA A 371 17.07 -16.47 0.59
N PHE A 372 17.33 -15.16 0.74
CA PHE A 372 17.99 -14.34 -0.30
C PHE A 372 19.50 -14.62 -0.46
N GLU A 373 20.10 -15.52 0.33
CA GLU A 373 21.42 -16.08 0.02
C GLU A 373 21.37 -17.10 -1.13
N LYS A 374 20.17 -17.62 -1.45
CA LYS A 374 19.97 -18.68 -2.44
C LYS A 374 19.09 -18.26 -3.62
N TYR A 375 18.10 -17.42 -3.35
CA TYR A 375 17.10 -17.00 -4.33
C TYR A 375 17.25 -15.51 -4.61
N ASP A 376 17.05 -15.14 -5.88
CA ASP A 376 17.03 -13.75 -6.35
C ASP A 376 15.76 -13.04 -5.91
N VAL A 377 14.64 -13.74 -5.99
CA VAL A 377 13.32 -13.27 -5.57
C VAL A 377 12.52 -14.40 -4.94
N LEU A 378 11.52 -14.03 -4.15
CA LEU A 378 10.50 -14.95 -3.66
C LEU A 378 9.15 -14.60 -4.30
N ILE A 379 8.36 -15.61 -4.65
CA ILE A 379 7.02 -15.40 -5.22
C ILE A 379 5.93 -16.15 -4.45
N SER A 380 4.72 -15.58 -4.48
CA SER A 380 3.50 -16.17 -3.93
C SER A 380 2.27 -15.57 -4.62
N PRO A 381 1.05 -16.07 -4.36
CA PRO A 381 -0.15 -15.28 -4.59
C PRO A 381 -0.07 -13.95 -3.80
N SER A 382 -0.65 -12.87 -4.33
CA SER A 382 -0.75 -11.59 -3.63
C SER A 382 -1.81 -11.61 -2.53
N MET A 383 -2.93 -12.29 -2.79
CA MET A 383 -4.04 -12.46 -1.86
C MET A 383 -4.51 -13.92 -1.92
N PRO A 384 -5.11 -14.46 -0.84
CA PRO A 384 -5.53 -15.86 -0.81
C PRO A 384 -6.82 -16.11 -1.61
N ASN A 385 -7.58 -15.06 -1.91
CA ASN A 385 -8.88 -15.10 -2.58
C ASN A 385 -9.01 -13.93 -3.57
N ILE A 386 -10.04 -13.96 -4.42
CA ILE A 386 -10.47 -12.77 -5.15
C ILE A 386 -11.14 -11.75 -4.21
N ALA A 387 -11.29 -10.51 -4.67
CA ALA A 387 -11.92 -9.44 -3.90
C ALA A 387 -13.32 -9.87 -3.39
N PRO A 388 -13.55 -9.98 -2.06
CA PRO A 388 -14.86 -10.36 -1.52
C PRO A 388 -15.96 -9.38 -1.89
N ARG A 389 -17.22 -9.82 -1.77
CA ARG A 389 -18.35 -8.88 -1.79
C ARG A 389 -18.27 -7.95 -0.59
N ILE A 390 -18.75 -6.72 -0.74
CA ILE A 390 -18.73 -5.72 0.33
C ILE A 390 -19.50 -6.24 1.57
N GLU A 391 -20.66 -6.86 1.36
CA GLU A 391 -21.48 -7.43 2.44
C GLU A 391 -20.76 -8.54 3.23
N ASP A 392 -20.01 -9.39 2.53
CA ASP A 392 -19.22 -10.46 3.15
C ASP A 392 -18.04 -9.88 3.94
N ALA A 393 -17.36 -8.87 3.38
CA ALA A 393 -16.24 -8.19 4.04
C ALA A 393 -16.67 -7.42 5.29
N GLU A 394 -17.84 -6.77 5.28
CA GLU A 394 -18.38 -6.02 6.42
C GLU A 394 -18.86 -6.91 7.56
N SER A 395 -19.30 -8.13 7.24
CA SER A 395 -19.77 -9.11 8.24
C SER A 395 -18.67 -10.02 8.79
N MET A 396 -17.48 -10.00 8.18
CA MET A 396 -16.33 -10.80 8.58
C MET A 396 -15.80 -10.40 9.97
N PRO A 397 -15.54 -11.36 10.87
CA PRO A 397 -14.99 -11.04 12.18
C PRO A 397 -13.54 -10.53 12.06
N PRO A 398 -13.08 -9.65 12.96
CA PRO A 398 -11.81 -8.95 12.83
C PRO A 398 -10.59 -9.87 12.66
N GLU A 399 -10.56 -10.98 13.38
CA GLU A 399 -9.49 -11.98 13.32
C GLU A 399 -9.37 -12.62 11.92
N GLU A 400 -10.49 -12.84 11.23
CA GLU A 400 -10.50 -13.36 9.86
C GLU A 400 -10.04 -12.28 8.88
N VAL A 401 -10.51 -11.03 9.04
CA VAL A 401 -10.02 -9.88 8.25
C VAL A 401 -8.49 -9.77 8.37
N TYR A 402 -7.97 -9.87 9.59
CA TYR A 402 -6.53 -9.77 9.86
C TYR A 402 -5.73 -10.92 9.25
N ALA A 403 -6.30 -12.12 9.16
CA ALA A 403 -5.66 -13.28 8.57
C ALA A 403 -5.52 -13.17 7.04
N MET A 404 -6.34 -12.37 6.36
CA MET A 404 -6.26 -12.16 4.91
C MET A 404 -4.92 -11.54 4.46
N ASP A 405 -4.25 -10.81 5.35
CA ASP A 405 -2.95 -10.18 5.08
C ASP A 405 -1.74 -11.11 5.26
N THR A 406 -1.95 -12.42 5.51
CA THR A 406 -0.86 -13.38 5.81
C THR A 406 0.25 -13.38 4.75
N LEU A 407 -0.11 -13.26 3.47
CA LEU A 407 0.81 -13.28 2.32
C LEU A 407 1.68 -12.02 2.21
N THR A 408 1.29 -10.92 2.86
CA THR A 408 1.92 -9.60 2.69
C THR A 408 2.57 -9.08 3.97
N ILE A 409 2.15 -9.56 5.14
CA ILE A 409 2.70 -9.14 6.44
C ILE A 409 4.18 -9.50 6.61
N GLY A 410 4.60 -10.70 6.18
CA GLY A 410 5.98 -11.16 6.33
C GLY A 410 7.00 -10.19 5.70
N PRO A 411 6.87 -9.88 4.40
CA PRO A 411 7.70 -8.88 3.74
C PRO A 411 7.66 -7.49 4.41
N ASN A 412 6.49 -7.04 4.89
CA ASN A 412 6.37 -5.76 5.58
C ASN A 412 7.11 -5.72 6.92
N LEU A 413 7.01 -6.79 7.72
CA LEU A 413 7.80 -6.96 8.94
C LEU A 413 9.30 -6.94 8.65
N ALA A 414 9.70 -7.51 7.51
CA ALA A 414 11.08 -7.54 7.07
C ALA A 414 11.58 -6.20 6.47
N GLY A 415 10.68 -5.32 6.03
CA GLY A 415 11.03 -4.02 5.44
C GLY A 415 11.60 -4.12 4.02
N ILE A 416 11.27 -5.19 3.30
CA ILE A 416 11.79 -5.51 1.96
C ILE A 416 10.85 -5.04 0.84
N PRO A 417 11.37 -4.80 -0.38
CA PRO A 417 10.57 -4.36 -1.51
C PRO A 417 9.73 -5.52 -2.08
N MET A 418 8.53 -5.18 -2.55
CA MET A 418 7.59 -6.14 -3.09
C MET A 418 6.63 -5.50 -4.10
N VAL A 419 6.27 -6.23 -5.15
CA VAL A 419 5.32 -5.81 -6.18
C VAL A 419 4.20 -6.84 -6.35
N SER A 420 2.98 -6.36 -6.58
CA SER A 420 1.90 -7.18 -7.12
C SER A 420 1.75 -6.86 -8.60
N VAL A 421 1.64 -7.90 -9.44
CA VAL A 421 1.25 -7.80 -10.85
C VAL A 421 0.05 -8.69 -11.14
N PRO A 422 -0.84 -8.35 -12.08
CA PRO A 422 -1.96 -9.21 -12.46
C PRO A 422 -1.47 -10.56 -13.01
N ASN A 423 -2.12 -11.67 -12.64
CA ASN A 423 -1.69 -13.00 -13.07
C ASN A 423 -2.80 -13.94 -13.55
N GLY A 424 -3.97 -13.37 -13.84
CA GLY A 424 -5.14 -14.10 -14.30
C GLY A 424 -6.40 -13.61 -13.62
N GLU A 425 -7.48 -14.33 -13.86
CA GLU A 425 -8.80 -14.02 -13.31
C GLU A 425 -9.40 -15.27 -12.66
N SER A 426 -10.25 -15.06 -11.66
CA SER A 426 -11.13 -16.08 -11.10
C SER A 426 -12.53 -15.49 -10.96
N LYS A 427 -13.52 -16.18 -11.51
CA LYS A 427 -14.93 -15.74 -11.52
C LYS A 427 -15.13 -14.28 -12.01
N GLY A 428 -14.34 -13.86 -13.00
CA GLY A 428 -14.38 -12.51 -13.58
C GLY A 428 -13.72 -11.42 -12.73
N MET A 429 -13.00 -11.79 -11.66
CA MET A 429 -12.23 -10.87 -10.84
C MET A 429 -10.73 -11.13 -10.99
N PRO A 430 -9.88 -10.09 -10.98
CA PRO A 430 -8.46 -10.25 -11.13
C PRO A 430 -7.82 -10.96 -9.92
N THR A 431 -6.71 -11.63 -10.20
CA THR A 431 -5.79 -12.22 -9.22
C THR A 431 -4.39 -11.62 -9.40
N GLY A 432 -3.53 -11.73 -8.38
CA GLY A 432 -2.19 -11.14 -8.40
C GLY A 432 -1.07 -12.11 -8.06
N LEU A 433 0.05 -11.95 -8.77
CA LEU A 433 1.36 -12.53 -8.45
C LEU A 433 2.16 -11.53 -7.60
N HIS A 434 2.59 -12.00 -6.44
CA HIS A 434 3.44 -11.25 -5.52
C HIS A 434 4.90 -11.62 -5.75
N ILE A 435 5.74 -10.61 -6.00
CA ILE A 435 7.18 -10.78 -6.19
C ILE A 435 7.90 -9.94 -5.14
N VAL A 436 8.77 -10.58 -4.36
CA VAL A 436 9.47 -10.00 -3.21
C VAL A 436 10.97 -10.13 -3.42
N GLY A 437 11.70 -9.02 -3.27
CA GLY A 437 13.16 -8.99 -3.40
C GLY A 437 13.86 -8.69 -2.09
N ASN A 438 15.21 -8.68 -2.10
CA ASN A 438 15.98 -8.30 -0.92
C ASN A 438 16.01 -6.77 -0.74
N HIS A 439 16.49 -6.32 0.42
CA HIS A 439 16.61 -4.90 0.74
C HIS A 439 17.38 -4.13 -0.34
N PHE A 440 16.73 -3.10 -0.86
CA PHE A 440 17.24 -2.21 -1.90
C PHE A 440 17.48 -2.88 -3.26
N GLU A 441 16.77 -3.97 -3.54
CA GLU A 441 16.76 -4.63 -4.85
C GLU A 441 15.45 -4.33 -5.62
N GLU A 442 14.93 -3.10 -5.50
CA GLU A 442 13.71 -2.70 -6.22
C GLU A 442 13.84 -2.90 -7.73
N LYS A 443 15.02 -2.66 -8.31
CA LYS A 443 15.31 -2.90 -9.73
C LYS A 443 15.07 -4.36 -10.11
N LYS A 444 15.61 -5.30 -9.33
CA LYS A 444 15.45 -6.74 -9.56
C LYS A 444 13.98 -7.16 -9.49
N VAL A 445 13.25 -6.67 -8.48
CA VAL A 445 11.82 -6.95 -8.33
C VAL A 445 11.01 -6.45 -9.54
N LEU A 446 11.31 -5.25 -10.01
CA LEU A 446 10.64 -4.65 -11.17
C LEU A 446 11.04 -5.34 -12.48
N ASP A 447 12.29 -5.76 -12.63
CA ASP A 447 12.76 -6.53 -13.80
C ASP A 447 12.11 -7.91 -13.86
N THR A 448 11.98 -8.61 -12.73
CA THR A 448 11.22 -9.87 -12.68
C THR A 448 9.76 -9.65 -13.03
N ALA A 449 9.14 -8.58 -12.52
CA ALA A 449 7.77 -8.22 -12.88
C ALA A 449 7.63 -7.94 -14.38
N TYR A 450 8.56 -7.18 -14.97
CA TYR A 450 8.60 -6.87 -16.39
C TYR A 450 8.81 -8.12 -17.25
N THR A 451 9.76 -8.97 -16.88
CA THR A 451 10.00 -10.28 -17.52
C THR A 451 8.73 -11.12 -17.53
N TYR A 452 8.04 -11.20 -16.40
CA TYR A 452 6.78 -11.94 -16.30
C TYR A 452 5.68 -11.35 -17.20
N THR A 453 5.48 -10.03 -17.20
CA THR A 453 4.38 -9.38 -17.93
C THR A 453 4.63 -9.27 -19.43
N GLU A 454 5.87 -8.99 -19.86
CA GLU A 454 6.20 -8.63 -21.24
C GLU A 454 7.13 -9.64 -21.93
N GLY A 455 7.81 -10.53 -21.19
CA GLY A 455 8.80 -11.44 -21.76
C GLY A 455 8.21 -12.40 -22.81
N GLU A 456 8.92 -12.57 -23.92
CA GLU A 456 8.56 -13.49 -24.99
C GLU A 456 9.01 -14.93 -24.64
N GLU A 457 8.15 -15.93 -24.87
CA GLU A 457 8.53 -17.35 -24.73
C GLU A 457 9.45 -17.74 -25.91
N GLU A 458 10.65 -18.25 -25.66
CA GLU A 458 11.58 -18.76 -26.70
C GLU A 458 11.06 -20.01 -27.45
#